data_AF-A0A3Q0RFP4-F1
#
_entry.id   AF-A0A3Q0RFP4-F1
#
_cell.length_a   1.000
_cell.length_b   1.000
_cell.length_c   1.000
_cell.angle_alpha   90.00
_cell.angle_beta   90.00
_cell.angle_gamma   90.00
#
_symmetry.space_group_name_H-M   'P 1'
#
loop_
_entity.id
_entity.type
_entity.pdbx_description
1 polymer ?
#
loop_
_entity_poly.entity_id
_entity_poly.type
_entity_poly.pdbx_seq_one_letter_code
_entity_poly.pdbx_strand_id
1 'polypeptide(L)'
;MNPCVCNPGFTGPDCSQRACPDNCNNQGRCVNGKCVCDSGFTGPSCLNKSCPGNCNRRGRCVDGQCVCNPGFTGPDCSQRACPSDCNNRGSCVNGRCVCDSGFTGPSCSDESCPGNCNRRGRCVKGQCVCNPGFTGPDCSKKACPDNCYGFEFCGHLDRSFSFRGILIAISFLLYATSHSKKCMHTAK
;
A
#
# COMPACT_ATOMS: atom_id res chain seq x y z
N MET A 1 -47.62 53.97 17.66
CA MET A 1 -47.67 53.43 16.29
C MET A 1 -47.88 51.94 16.40
N ASN A 2 -48.89 51.38 15.73
CA ASN A 2 -49.19 49.95 15.80
C ASN A 2 -48.30 49.23 14.76
N PRO A 3 -47.42 48.31 15.15
CA PRO A 3 -46.61 47.57 14.18
C PRO A 3 -47.51 46.70 13.30
N CYS A 4 -47.26 46.70 11.99
CA CYS A 4 -47.97 45.84 11.04
C CYS A 4 -47.73 44.37 11.40
N VAL A 5 -48.79 43.61 11.64
CA VAL A 5 -48.72 42.16 11.80
C VAL A 5 -48.91 41.54 10.42
N CYS A 6 -47.88 40.85 9.93
CA CYS A 6 -47.92 40.24 8.60
C CYS A 6 -48.62 38.88 8.61
N ASN A 7 -49.21 38.53 7.47
CA ASN A 7 -49.69 37.17 7.23
C ASN A 7 -48.53 36.16 7.24
N PRO A 8 -48.78 34.88 7.58
CA PRO A 8 -47.75 33.84 7.57
C PRO A 8 -46.98 33.81 6.24
N GLY A 9 -45.65 33.78 6.30
CA GLY A 9 -44.78 33.77 5.12
C GLY A 9 -44.47 35.16 4.54
N PHE A 10 -44.90 36.25 5.20
CA PHE A 10 -44.56 37.63 4.83
C PHE A 10 -43.87 38.36 5.98
N THR A 11 -43.03 39.34 5.65
CA THR A 11 -42.23 40.13 6.59
C THR A 11 -42.00 41.54 6.04
N GLY A 12 -41.35 42.39 6.84
CA GLY A 12 -41.04 43.79 6.50
C GLY A 12 -42.10 44.78 6.99
N PRO A 13 -41.82 46.10 6.88
CA PRO A 13 -42.67 47.16 7.43
C PRO A 13 -44.03 47.29 6.74
N ASP A 14 -44.14 46.82 5.50
CA ASP A 14 -45.34 46.83 4.67
C ASP A 14 -45.85 45.42 4.31
N CYS A 15 -45.26 44.38 4.90
CA CYS A 15 -45.56 42.97 4.61
C CYS A 15 -45.44 42.58 3.12
N SER A 16 -44.69 43.36 2.31
CA SER A 16 -44.50 43.08 0.88
C SER A 16 -43.45 42.00 0.62
N GLN A 17 -42.60 41.71 1.60
CA GLN A 17 -41.47 40.80 1.44
C GLN A 17 -41.86 39.39 1.86
N ARG A 18 -41.50 38.39 1.07
CA ARG A 18 -41.67 36.98 1.47
C ARG A 18 -40.65 36.61 2.54
N ALA A 19 -41.12 36.08 3.66
CA ALA A 19 -40.27 35.54 4.71
C ALA A 19 -39.55 34.28 4.23
N CYS A 20 -38.29 34.13 4.62
CA CYS A 20 -37.52 32.91 4.39
C CYS A 20 -37.47 32.05 5.66
N PRO A 21 -37.36 30.72 5.52
CA PRO A 21 -37.18 29.81 6.65
C PRO A 21 -35.96 30.20 7.50
N ASP A 22 -36.16 30.41 8.81
CA ASP A 22 -35.14 30.77 9.80
C ASP A 22 -34.21 31.93 9.37
N ASN A 23 -34.70 32.85 8.54
CA ASN A 23 -33.89 33.90 7.93
C ASN A 23 -32.60 33.37 7.25
N CYS A 24 -32.69 32.20 6.62
CA CYS A 24 -31.58 31.49 5.99
C CYS A 24 -30.40 31.22 6.95
N ASN A 25 -30.64 31.14 8.26
CA ASN A 25 -29.63 30.97 9.32
C ASN A 25 -28.45 31.96 9.22
N ASN A 26 -28.66 33.12 8.58
CA ASN A 26 -27.60 34.08 8.23
C ASN A 26 -26.44 33.47 7.41
N GLN A 27 -26.72 32.40 6.65
CA GLN A 27 -25.78 31.66 5.81
C GLN A 27 -26.23 31.66 4.35
N GLY A 28 -26.86 32.75 3.93
CA GLY A 28 -27.36 32.91 2.58
C GLY A 28 -28.24 34.14 2.41
N ARG A 29 -28.74 34.30 1.19
CA ARG A 29 -29.64 35.39 0.81
C ARG A 29 -31.06 34.89 0.59
N CYS A 30 -32.03 35.60 1.17
CA CYS A 30 -33.44 35.36 0.90
C CYS A 30 -33.83 35.93 -0.47
N VAL A 31 -34.35 35.08 -1.37
CA VAL A 31 -34.81 35.44 -2.71
C VAL A 31 -36.20 34.84 -2.93
N ASN A 32 -37.23 35.69 -3.02
CA ASN A 32 -38.63 35.29 -3.26
C ASN A 32 -39.17 34.24 -2.26
N GLY A 33 -38.74 34.30 -1.00
CA GLY A 33 -39.13 33.35 0.05
C GLY A 33 -38.36 32.03 0.05
N LYS A 34 -37.30 31.91 -0.76
CA LYS A 34 -36.37 30.78 -0.75
C LYS A 34 -34.96 31.25 -0.40
N CYS A 35 -34.24 30.44 0.35
CA CYS A 35 -32.84 30.73 0.67
C CYS A 35 -31.92 30.28 -0.46
N VAL A 36 -31.02 31.19 -0.86
CA VAL A 36 -29.86 30.90 -1.71
C VAL A 36 -28.65 30.89 -0.79
N CYS A 37 -28.11 29.70 -0.52
CA CYS A 37 -27.08 29.50 0.50
C CYS A 37 -25.70 29.98 0.05
N ASP A 38 -24.92 30.44 1.01
CA ASP A 38 -23.51 30.77 0.82
C ASP A 38 -22.68 29.48 0.60
N SER A 39 -21.48 29.65 0.05
CA SER A 39 -20.54 28.55 -0.18
C SER A 39 -20.30 27.75 1.10
N GLY A 40 -20.49 26.43 1.02
CA GLY A 40 -20.33 25.54 2.17
C GLY A 40 -21.61 25.27 2.96
N PHE A 41 -22.76 25.80 2.54
CA PHE A 41 -24.06 25.57 3.17
C PHE A 41 -25.10 25.04 2.19
N THR A 42 -26.11 24.35 2.70
CA THR A 42 -27.17 23.70 1.93
C THR A 42 -28.45 23.53 2.76
N GLY A 43 -29.52 23.08 2.11
CA GLY A 43 -30.83 22.90 2.70
C GLY A 43 -31.73 24.14 2.57
N PRO A 44 -33.01 24.01 2.93
CA PRO A 44 -34.04 25.03 2.68
C PRO A 44 -33.86 26.32 3.49
N SER A 45 -33.17 26.24 4.63
CA SER A 45 -32.81 27.36 5.51
C SER A 45 -31.31 27.59 5.60
N CYS A 46 -30.50 26.95 4.74
CA CYS A 46 -29.03 26.97 4.78
C CYS A 46 -28.36 26.46 6.06
N LEU A 47 -29.12 25.84 6.97
CA LEU A 47 -28.61 25.31 8.23
C LEU A 47 -27.51 24.26 8.07
N ASN A 48 -27.57 23.43 7.02
CA ASN A 48 -26.70 22.28 6.88
C ASN A 48 -25.41 22.65 6.19
N LYS A 49 -24.28 22.18 6.71
CA LYS A 49 -22.98 22.30 6.02
C LYS A 49 -22.94 21.37 4.81
N SER A 50 -22.47 21.90 3.69
CA SER A 50 -22.19 21.14 2.47
C SER A 50 -20.92 20.33 2.63
N CYS A 51 -20.90 19.13 2.04
CA CYS A 51 -19.72 18.28 2.00
C CYS A 51 -19.01 18.36 0.64
N PRO A 52 -17.68 18.21 0.60
CA PRO A 52 -16.91 18.19 -0.64
C PRO A 52 -17.39 17.04 -1.54
N GLY A 53 -17.61 17.34 -2.83
CA GLY A 53 -18.05 16.36 -3.83
C GLY A 53 -19.36 15.62 -3.49
N ASN A 54 -20.16 16.12 -2.53
CA ASN A 54 -21.27 15.37 -1.93
C ASN A 54 -20.87 13.94 -1.51
N CYS A 55 -19.66 13.81 -0.95
CA CYS A 55 -19.04 12.54 -0.56
C CYS A 55 -19.01 11.50 -1.70
N ASN A 56 -18.98 11.95 -2.97
CA ASN A 56 -19.03 11.14 -4.18
C ASN A 56 -20.15 10.08 -4.19
N ARG A 57 -21.23 10.30 -3.42
CA ARG A 57 -22.29 9.29 -3.15
C ARG A 57 -21.75 7.96 -2.58
N ARG A 58 -20.58 8.00 -1.95
CA ARG A 58 -19.86 6.87 -1.34
C ARG A 58 -19.64 7.07 0.15
N GLY A 59 -20.50 7.86 0.79
CA GLY A 59 -20.46 8.16 2.20
C GLY A 59 -21.63 9.02 2.63
N ARG A 60 -21.64 9.36 3.91
CA ARG A 60 -22.63 10.26 4.52
C ARG A 60 -21.97 11.58 4.88
N CYS A 61 -22.65 12.68 4.56
CA CYS A 61 -22.24 14.01 5.02
C CYS A 61 -22.67 14.21 6.49
N VAL A 62 -21.73 14.54 7.37
CA VAL A 62 -21.95 14.85 8.78
C VAL A 62 -21.19 16.14 9.10
N ASP A 63 -21.92 17.21 9.39
CA ASP A 63 -21.37 18.53 9.75
C ASP A 63 -20.29 19.07 8.79
N GLY A 64 -20.47 18.83 7.48
CA GLY A 64 -19.56 19.27 6.42
C GLY A 64 -18.36 18.34 6.18
N GLN A 65 -18.28 17.22 6.90
CA GLN A 65 -17.28 16.17 6.69
C GLN A 65 -17.92 14.89 6.14
N CYS A 66 -17.17 14.19 5.28
CA CYS A 66 -17.63 12.93 4.71
C CYS A 66 -17.21 11.75 5.59
N VAL A 67 -18.18 10.98 6.04
CA VAL A 67 -17.98 9.65 6.62
C VAL A 67 -18.11 8.62 5.50
N CYS A 68 -17.00 8.06 5.06
CA CYS A 68 -16.95 7.17 3.91
C CYS A 68 -17.50 5.77 4.18
N ASN A 69 -18.10 5.17 3.16
CA ASN A 69 -18.50 3.77 3.16
C ASN A 69 -17.25 2.86 3.20
N PRO A 70 -17.38 1.60 3.66
CA PRO A 70 -16.28 0.64 3.64
C PRO A 70 -15.64 0.53 2.26
N GLY A 71 -14.30 0.56 2.22
CA GLY A 71 -13.53 0.49 0.97
C GLY A 71 -13.29 1.85 0.29
N PHE A 72 -13.74 2.96 0.88
CA PHE A 72 -13.46 4.31 0.40
C PHE A 72 -12.84 5.17 1.49
N THR A 73 -12.04 6.15 1.07
CA THR A 73 -11.31 7.08 1.95
C THR A 73 -11.14 8.44 1.25
N GLY A 74 -10.49 9.37 1.94
CA GLY A 74 -10.26 10.74 1.48
C GLY A 74 -11.39 11.69 1.90
N PRO A 75 -11.17 13.01 1.74
CA PRO A 75 -12.08 14.05 2.24
C PRO A 75 -13.47 14.04 1.59
N ASP A 76 -13.58 13.48 0.38
CA ASP A 76 -14.82 13.38 -0.40
C ASP A 76 -15.20 11.92 -0.74
N CYS A 77 -14.53 10.92 -0.16
CA CYS A 77 -14.73 9.50 -0.46
C CYS A 77 -14.50 9.07 -1.92
N SER A 78 -13.73 9.86 -2.69
CA SER A 78 -13.37 9.50 -4.06
C SER A 78 -12.34 8.36 -4.13
N GLN A 79 -11.47 8.26 -3.13
CA GLN A 79 -10.34 7.34 -3.12
C GLN A 79 -10.77 5.95 -2.63
N ARG A 80 -10.26 4.90 -3.27
CA ARG A 80 -10.43 3.53 -2.77
C ARG A 80 -9.46 3.29 -1.62
N ALA A 81 -9.98 2.79 -0.50
CA ALA A 81 -9.15 2.40 0.64
C ALA A 81 -8.32 1.14 0.29
N CYS A 82 -7.08 1.12 0.73
CA CYS A 82 -6.23 -0.06 0.65
C CYS A 82 -6.26 -0.86 1.97
N PRO A 83 -6.04 -2.18 1.91
CA PRO A 83 -6.00 -3.02 3.10
C PRO A 83 -4.86 -2.59 4.03
N SER A 84 -5.20 -2.27 5.29
CA SER A 84 -4.25 -1.80 6.31
C SER A 84 -3.39 -0.61 5.88
N ASP A 85 -3.88 0.21 4.95
CA ASP A 85 -3.13 1.32 4.34
C ASP A 85 -1.74 0.91 3.81
N CYS A 86 -1.68 -0.29 3.23
CA CYS A 86 -0.44 -0.91 2.75
C CYS A 86 0.65 -1.02 3.82
N ASN A 87 0.27 -1.05 5.11
CA ASN A 87 1.15 -1.05 6.29
C ASN A 87 2.21 0.08 6.27
N ASN A 88 1.95 1.19 5.56
CA ASN A 88 2.94 2.24 5.28
C ASN A 88 4.24 1.71 4.64
N ARG A 89 4.14 0.61 3.88
CA ARG A 89 5.25 -0.11 3.20
C ARG A 89 4.97 -0.25 1.71
N GLY A 90 4.29 0.74 1.15
CA GLY A 90 3.89 0.76 -0.24
C GLY A 90 2.93 1.91 -0.55
N SER A 91 2.59 2.03 -1.82
CA SER A 91 1.65 3.01 -2.34
C SER A 91 0.29 2.38 -2.61
N CYS A 92 -0.78 3.04 -2.17
CA CYS A 92 -2.15 2.64 -2.51
C CYS A 92 -2.53 3.15 -3.90
N VAL A 93 -2.76 2.24 -4.85
CA VAL A 93 -3.16 2.57 -6.22
C VAL A 93 -4.48 1.86 -6.53
N ASN A 94 -5.56 2.63 -6.70
CA ASN A 94 -6.89 2.10 -7.01
C ASN A 94 -7.39 1.01 -6.04
N GLY A 95 -7.06 1.10 -4.75
CA GLY A 95 -7.45 0.11 -3.74
C GLY A 95 -6.58 -1.14 -3.70
N ARG A 96 -5.46 -1.16 -4.43
CA ARG A 96 -4.44 -2.21 -4.37
C ARG A 96 -3.11 -1.63 -3.91
N CYS A 97 -2.40 -2.35 -3.06
CA CYS A 97 -1.07 -1.96 -2.64
C CYS A 97 -0.01 -2.31 -3.68
N VAL A 98 0.84 -1.34 -3.97
CA VAL A 98 2.11 -1.50 -4.68
C VAL A 98 3.21 -1.42 -3.62
N CYS A 99 3.78 -2.55 -3.26
CA CYS A 99 4.72 -2.63 -2.14
C CYS A 99 6.10 -2.07 -2.46
N ASP A 100 6.72 -1.48 -1.45
CA ASP A 100 8.11 -1.06 -1.52
C ASP A 100 9.04 -2.28 -1.60
N SER A 101 10.28 -2.04 -2.02
CA SER A 101 11.29 -3.09 -2.09
C SER A 101 11.51 -3.72 -0.72
N GLY A 102 11.48 -5.04 -0.64
CA GLY A 102 11.56 -5.76 0.64
C GLY A 102 10.20 -6.20 1.19
N PHE A 103 9.07 -5.83 0.57
CA PHE A 103 7.74 -6.19 1.03
C PHE A 103 6.87 -6.81 -0.07
N THR A 104 5.90 -7.62 0.35
CA THR A 104 4.98 -8.33 -0.53
C THR A 104 3.64 -8.60 0.16
N GLY A 105 2.73 -9.24 -0.57
CA GLY A 105 1.38 -9.53 -0.12
C GLY A 105 0.36 -8.41 -0.41
N PRO A 106 -0.94 -8.65 -0.17
CA PRO A 106 -2.01 -7.71 -0.54
C PRO A 106 -1.96 -6.37 0.21
N SER A 107 -1.35 -6.34 1.39
CA SER A 107 -1.22 -5.18 2.28
C SER A 107 0.23 -4.79 2.56
N CYS A 108 1.22 -5.39 1.87
CA CYS A 108 2.65 -5.17 2.13
C CYS A 108 3.11 -5.48 3.56
N SER A 109 2.36 -6.36 4.25
CA SER A 109 2.73 -6.85 5.59
C SER A 109 3.91 -7.82 5.55
N ASP A 110 4.04 -8.57 4.47
CA ASP A 110 4.96 -9.69 4.38
C ASP A 110 6.30 -9.21 3.86
N GLU A 111 7.40 -9.70 4.43
CA GLU A 111 8.74 -9.36 3.94
C GLU A 111 9.10 -10.23 2.73
N SER A 112 9.61 -9.61 1.68
CA SER A 112 10.06 -10.31 0.48
C SER A 112 11.46 -10.87 0.70
N CYS A 113 11.66 -12.14 0.37
CA CYS A 113 12.99 -12.75 0.32
C CYS A 113 13.52 -12.88 -1.11
N PRO A 114 14.83 -12.79 -1.31
CA PRO A 114 15.45 -12.96 -2.63
C PRO A 114 15.11 -14.36 -3.20
N GLY A 115 14.67 -14.38 -4.46
CA GLY A 115 14.27 -15.61 -5.15
C GLY A 115 13.15 -16.40 -4.47
N ASN A 116 12.42 -15.81 -3.51
CA ASN A 116 11.50 -16.52 -2.61
C ASN A 116 12.17 -17.78 -1.99
N CYS A 117 13.43 -17.62 -1.61
CA CYS A 117 14.31 -18.69 -1.13
C CYS A 117 14.37 -19.92 -2.04
N ASN A 118 14.12 -19.76 -3.35
CA ASN A 118 14.00 -20.79 -4.37
C ASN A 118 13.10 -21.98 -3.95
N ARG A 119 12.12 -21.74 -3.06
CA ARG A 119 11.31 -22.79 -2.40
C ARG A 119 12.14 -23.87 -1.69
N ARG A 120 13.36 -23.54 -1.28
CA ARG A 120 14.37 -24.40 -0.63
C ARG A 120 14.81 -23.83 0.71
N GLY A 121 13.98 -23.01 1.33
CA GLY A 121 14.22 -22.41 2.62
C GLY A 121 12.98 -21.66 3.12
N ARG A 122 13.07 -21.11 4.33
CA ARG A 122 12.05 -20.25 4.93
C ARG A 122 12.51 -18.80 4.89
N CYS A 123 11.63 -17.90 4.47
CA CYS A 123 11.85 -16.47 4.60
C CYS A 123 11.65 -16.05 6.06
N VAL A 124 12.67 -15.47 6.68
CA VAL A 124 12.63 -14.96 8.05
C VAL A 124 13.24 -13.57 8.04
N LYS A 125 12.44 -12.54 8.31
CA LYS A 125 12.87 -11.14 8.33
C LYS A 125 13.66 -10.72 7.06
N GLY A 126 13.12 -11.04 5.88
CA GLY A 126 13.74 -10.71 4.58
C GLY A 126 14.98 -11.54 4.22
N GLN A 127 15.39 -12.48 5.08
CA GLN A 127 16.52 -13.37 4.85
C GLN A 127 16.07 -14.82 4.68
N CYS A 128 16.74 -15.55 3.79
CA CYS A 128 16.45 -16.96 3.58
C CYS A 128 17.22 -17.83 4.57
N VAL A 129 16.46 -18.59 5.39
CA VAL A 129 16.98 -19.70 6.17
C VAL A 129 16.86 -20.96 5.32
N CYS A 130 17.97 -21.42 4.75
CA CYS A 130 17.98 -22.53 3.80
C CYS A 130 17.71 -23.88 4.46
N ASN A 131 17.03 -24.75 3.72
CA ASN A 131 16.88 -26.15 4.09
C ASN A 131 18.25 -26.86 4.04
N PRO A 132 18.44 -27.96 4.80
CA PRO A 132 19.67 -28.74 4.75
C PRO A 132 20.07 -29.10 3.32
N GLY A 133 21.35 -28.95 3.00
CA GLY A 133 21.86 -29.18 1.64
C GLY A 133 21.71 -27.99 0.69
N PHE A 134 21.25 -26.82 1.14
CA PHE A 134 21.20 -25.58 0.37
C PHE A 134 21.84 -24.41 1.12
N THR A 135 22.38 -23.45 0.37
CA THR A 135 23.08 -22.27 0.89
C THR A 135 22.95 -21.09 -0.08
N GLY A 136 23.48 -19.93 0.33
CA GLY A 136 23.41 -18.67 -0.41
C GLY A 136 22.21 -17.81 0.01
N PRO A 137 22.18 -16.55 -0.44
CA PRO A 137 21.19 -15.56 0.01
C PRO A 137 19.75 -15.93 -0.36
N ASP A 138 19.56 -16.75 -1.40
CA ASP A 138 18.26 -17.21 -1.91
C ASP A 138 18.11 -18.74 -1.89
N CYS A 139 19.04 -19.49 -1.29
CA CYS A 139 19.06 -20.96 -1.27
C CYS A 139 19.12 -21.64 -2.66
N SER A 140 19.59 -20.92 -3.70
CA SER A 140 19.78 -21.51 -5.03
C SER A 140 20.94 -22.51 -5.09
N LYS A 141 21.96 -22.33 -4.24
CA LYS A 141 23.19 -23.14 -4.25
C LYS A 141 23.02 -24.38 -3.36
N LYS A 142 23.59 -25.52 -3.76
CA LYS A 142 23.68 -26.70 -2.89
C LYS A 142 24.78 -26.49 -1.85
N ALA A 143 24.47 -26.73 -0.58
CA ALA A 143 25.46 -26.77 0.50
C ALA A 143 26.30 -28.07 0.35
N CYS A 144 27.61 -27.97 0.57
CA CYS A 144 28.46 -29.15 0.74
C CYS A 144 27.99 -29.86 2.03
N PRO A 145 27.74 -31.19 2.02
CA PRO A 145 27.38 -31.91 3.22
C PRO A 145 28.58 -31.96 4.17
N ASP A 146 28.34 -31.50 5.40
CA ASP A 146 29.09 -31.70 6.65
C ASP A 146 30.60 -31.39 6.65
N ASN A 147 30.99 -30.43 7.50
CA ASN A 147 32.34 -30.12 7.96
C ASN A 147 33.46 -30.99 7.34
N CYS A 148 34.16 -30.43 6.34
CA CYS A 148 35.37 -31.02 5.79
C CYS A 148 36.48 -31.07 6.86
N TYR A 149 36.49 -32.10 7.69
CA TYR A 149 37.63 -32.43 8.54
C TYR A 149 38.64 -33.23 7.73
N GLY A 150 39.60 -32.55 7.12
CA GLY A 150 40.95 -33.10 7.03
C GLY A 150 41.59 -33.32 5.66
N PHE A 151 40.90 -33.19 4.52
CA PHE A 151 41.56 -33.01 3.22
C PHE A 151 40.69 -32.13 2.31
N GLU A 152 41.15 -30.89 2.10
CA GLU A 152 40.56 -29.79 1.32
C GLU A 152 40.03 -30.32 -0.02
N PHE A 153 38.77 -30.13 -0.43
CA PHE A 153 38.24 -28.87 -0.98
C PHE A 153 36.69 -28.83 -0.98
N CYS A 154 36.12 -27.74 -0.45
CA CYS A 154 34.83 -27.19 -0.87
C CYS A 154 35.07 -25.71 -1.17
N GLY A 155 35.01 -25.31 -2.45
CA GLY A 155 35.29 -23.92 -2.86
C GLY A 155 34.69 -23.57 -4.22
N HIS A 156 34.15 -22.35 -4.33
CA HIS A 156 34.01 -21.63 -5.60
C HIS A 156 35.38 -21.06 -5.95
N LEU A 157 35.99 -21.42 -7.09
CA LEU A 157 37.15 -20.69 -7.62
C LEU A 157 36.64 -19.46 -8.40
N ASP A 158 36.73 -18.28 -7.78
CA ASP A 158 36.63 -17.00 -8.46
C ASP A 158 37.81 -16.80 -9.42
N ARG A 159 37.49 -16.36 -10.63
CA ARG A 159 38.35 -16.32 -11.81
C ARG A 159 39.25 -15.08 -11.83
N SER A 160 40.24 -14.99 -10.93
CA SER A 160 41.20 -13.88 -10.92
C SER A 160 42.70 -14.24 -10.88
N PHE A 161 43.10 -15.51 -11.01
CA PHE A 161 44.53 -15.85 -11.06
C PHE A 161 45.08 -16.06 -12.49
N SER A 162 45.92 -15.10 -12.87
CA SER A 162 46.72 -14.96 -14.09
C SER A 162 47.73 -16.09 -14.27
N PHE A 163 47.81 -16.69 -15.47
CA PHE A 163 48.90 -17.61 -15.85
C PHE A 163 49.53 -17.20 -17.19
N ARG A 164 50.79 -16.72 -17.13
CA ARG A 164 51.74 -16.74 -18.24
C ARG A 164 52.62 -17.99 -18.10
N GLY A 165 52.38 -19.00 -18.95
CA GLY A 165 53.34 -20.00 -19.50
C GLY A 165 54.17 -20.90 -18.55
N ILE A 166 54.56 -22.15 -18.83
CA ILE A 166 54.60 -22.97 -20.05
C ILE A 166 54.70 -24.47 -19.64
N LEU A 167 53.75 -25.24 -20.15
CA LEU A 167 53.81 -26.64 -20.64
C LEU A 167 53.99 -27.86 -19.69
N ILE A 168 52.90 -28.66 -19.70
CA ILE A 168 52.83 -30.14 -19.59
C ILE A 168 52.82 -30.74 -18.15
N ALA A 169 52.13 -30.05 -17.24
CA ALA A 169 51.27 -30.67 -16.20
C ALA A 169 49.76 -30.60 -16.57
N ILE A 170 49.50 -30.17 -17.80
CA ILE A 170 48.22 -29.66 -18.29
C ILE A 170 47.19 -30.79 -18.45
N SER A 171 47.57 -32.03 -18.74
CA SER A 171 46.59 -33.11 -18.99
C SER A 171 46.00 -33.76 -17.72
N PHE A 172 46.70 -33.71 -16.59
CA PHE A 172 46.14 -34.16 -15.30
C PHE A 172 45.30 -33.06 -14.63
N LEU A 173 45.65 -31.79 -14.83
CA LEU A 173 44.74 -30.66 -14.57
C LEU A 173 43.49 -30.71 -15.45
N LEU A 174 43.59 -31.21 -16.69
CA LEU A 174 42.44 -31.35 -17.59
C LEU A 174 41.47 -32.48 -17.17
N TYR A 175 41.89 -33.56 -16.49
CA TYR A 175 40.93 -34.56 -15.99
C TYR A 175 40.19 -34.10 -14.71
N ALA A 176 40.78 -33.20 -13.92
CA ALA A 176 40.07 -32.49 -12.85
C ALA A 176 38.92 -31.59 -13.38
N THR A 177 38.88 -31.34 -14.69
CA THR A 177 37.85 -30.51 -15.33
C THR A 177 36.61 -31.26 -15.82
N SER A 178 36.51 -32.58 -15.66
CA SER A 178 35.30 -33.30 -16.13
C SER A 178 34.35 -33.76 -15.02
N HIS A 179 34.73 -34.60 -14.05
CA HIS A 179 33.73 -35.21 -13.15
C HIS A 179 34.31 -35.74 -11.82
N SER A 180 34.57 -34.89 -10.83
CA SER A 180 34.72 -35.37 -9.44
C SER A 180 34.25 -34.36 -8.40
N LYS A 181 32.93 -34.31 -8.23
CA LYS A 181 32.34 -34.13 -6.90
C LYS A 181 32.01 -35.54 -6.38
N LYS A 182 32.86 -36.11 -5.52
CA LYS A 182 32.45 -37.28 -4.72
C LYS A 182 32.08 -36.81 -3.32
N CYS A 183 30.79 -36.63 -3.11
CA CYS A 183 30.16 -36.97 -1.85
C CYS A 183 29.31 -38.22 -2.14
N MET A 184 29.68 -39.36 -1.56
CA MET A 184 28.91 -40.62 -1.51
C MET A 184 29.07 -41.08 -0.06
N HIS A 185 28.05 -41.31 0.76
CA HIS A 185 26.81 -42.03 0.53
C HIS A 185 25.70 -41.55 1.49
N THR A 186 24.45 -41.47 1.02
CA THR A 186 23.31 -41.79 1.88
C THR A 186 23.22 -43.31 1.98
N ALA A 187 23.35 -43.82 3.21
CA ALA A 187 23.09 -45.19 3.57
C ALA A 187 21.58 -45.47 3.62
N LYS A 188 21.16 -46.55 2.97
CA LYS A 188 20.15 -47.47 3.52
C LYS A 188 20.40 -48.86 2.94
#